data_AF-A0A5C6C382-F1
#
_entry.id   AF-A0A5C6C382-F1
#
_cell.length_a   1.000
_cell.length_b   1.000
_cell.length_c   1.000
_cell.angle_alpha   90.00
_cell.angle_beta   90.00
_cell.angle_gamma   90.00
#
_symmetry.space_group_name_H-M   'P 1'
#
loop_
_entity.id
_entity.type
_entity.pdbx_description
1 polymer ?
#
loop_
_entity_poly.entity_id
_entity_poly.type
_entity_poly.pdbx_seq_one_letter_code
_entity_poly.pdbx_strand_id
1 'polypeptide(L)'
;MMAKSDWAAGLASQRVEDKIATLRTLANQDAVTGLAVACIKLVVDSDEEVRMWAAEALQRSVLPDVDDVETLAELVLYPNDGEIPYWAATMLGRLQSEAVGGVEALQHCLLNSNYLPARERAAWALAQIGPAAANAIGSLEKAAPTAPPRLKQLVREAIQAIGNAA
;
A
#
# COMPACT_ATOMS: atom_id res chain seq x y z
N MET A 1 7.83 6.96 -24.69
CA MET A 1 7.06 6.81 -23.44
C MET A 1 5.77 6.11 -23.81
N MET A 2 5.48 4.93 -23.24
CA MET A 2 4.23 4.21 -23.50
C MET A 2 3.06 4.97 -22.91
N ALA A 3 1.89 4.92 -23.56
CA ALA A 3 0.69 5.56 -23.03
C ALA A 3 0.15 4.77 -21.82
N LYS A 4 -0.56 5.45 -20.91
CA LYS A 4 -1.24 4.80 -19.76
C LYS A 4 -2.16 3.66 -20.19
N SER A 5 -2.85 3.83 -21.33
CA SER A 5 -3.69 2.79 -21.94
C SER A 5 -2.92 1.53 -22.31
N ASP A 6 -1.69 1.69 -22.81
CA ASP A 6 -0.85 0.58 -23.26
C ASP A 6 -0.34 -0.21 -22.05
N TRP A 7 0.04 0.49 -20.98
CA TRP A 7 0.38 -0.14 -19.70
C TRP A 7 -0.80 -0.94 -19.15
N ALA A 8 -1.98 -0.32 -19.05
CA ALA A 8 -3.17 -0.98 -18.52
C ALA A 8 -3.55 -2.22 -19.34
N ALA A 9 -3.46 -2.14 -20.68
CA ALA A 9 -3.73 -3.28 -21.56
C ALA A 9 -2.74 -4.43 -21.33
N GLY A 10 -1.44 -4.13 -21.19
CA GLY A 10 -0.42 -5.14 -20.91
C GLY A 10 -0.60 -5.83 -19.56
N LEU A 11 -0.92 -5.07 -18.51
CA LEU A 11 -1.19 -5.60 -17.17
C LEU A 11 -2.47 -6.46 -17.12
N ALA A 12 -3.46 -6.16 -17.96
CA ALA A 12 -4.72 -6.89 -18.07
C ALA A 12 -4.68 -8.07 -19.06
N SER A 13 -3.53 -8.31 -19.72
CA SER A 13 -3.40 -9.40 -20.70
C SER A 13 -3.66 -10.76 -20.05
N GLN A 14 -4.32 -11.65 -20.78
CA GLN A 14 -4.47 -13.05 -20.36
C GLN A 14 -3.18 -13.85 -20.51
N ARG A 15 -2.22 -13.34 -21.29
CA ARG A 15 -0.93 -13.97 -21.50
C ARG A 15 0.03 -13.54 -20.41
N VAL A 16 0.60 -14.53 -19.73
CA VAL A 16 1.56 -14.31 -18.64
C VAL A 16 2.79 -13.53 -19.15
N GLU A 17 3.25 -13.84 -20.36
CA GLU A 17 4.42 -13.18 -20.96
C GLU A 17 4.21 -11.68 -21.18
N ASP A 18 3.00 -11.28 -21.56
CA ASP A 18 2.67 -9.88 -21.79
C ASP A 18 2.65 -9.11 -20.45
N LYS A 19 2.07 -9.70 -19.39
CA LYS A 19 2.10 -9.12 -18.04
C LYS A 19 3.54 -8.93 -17.56
N ILE A 20 4.38 -9.97 -17.68
CA ILE A 20 5.79 -9.94 -17.27
C ILE A 20 6.55 -8.86 -18.05
N ALA A 21 6.43 -8.83 -19.38
CA ALA A 21 7.10 -7.84 -20.20
C ALA A 21 6.69 -6.41 -19.82
N THR A 22 5.40 -6.21 -19.53
CA THR A 22 4.84 -4.93 -19.10
C THR A 22 5.39 -4.53 -17.73
N LEU A 23 5.29 -5.39 -16.73
CA LEU A 23 5.75 -5.14 -15.37
C LEU A 23 7.27 -4.92 -15.28
N ARG A 24 8.05 -5.71 -16.00
CA ARG A 24 9.51 -5.55 -16.06
C ARG A 24 9.89 -4.21 -16.67
N THR A 25 9.20 -3.80 -17.74
CA THR A 25 9.46 -2.49 -18.35
C THR A 25 9.04 -1.36 -17.42
N LEU A 26 7.90 -1.52 -16.74
CA LEU A 26 7.38 -0.59 -15.75
C LEU A 26 8.34 -0.38 -14.57
N ALA A 27 8.93 -1.46 -14.02
CA ALA A 27 9.90 -1.42 -12.93
C ALA A 27 11.21 -0.69 -13.25
N ASN A 28 11.46 -0.42 -14.54
CA ASN A 28 12.62 0.35 -15.02
C ASN A 28 12.22 1.76 -15.49
N GLN A 29 10.98 2.20 -15.23
CA GLN A 29 10.56 3.59 -15.46
C GLN A 29 10.71 4.41 -14.18
N ASP A 30 10.76 5.73 -14.35
CA ASP A 30 10.71 6.67 -13.24
C ASP A 30 9.28 7.18 -13.05
N ALA A 31 8.75 7.06 -11.83
CA ALA A 31 7.53 7.73 -11.36
C ALA A 31 6.29 7.58 -12.27
N VAL A 32 5.80 6.35 -12.46
CA VAL A 32 4.58 6.07 -13.23
C VAL A 32 3.36 6.08 -12.31
N THR A 33 2.37 6.92 -12.60
CA THR A 33 1.14 7.05 -11.80
C THR A 33 -0.05 6.34 -12.44
N GLY A 34 -1.10 6.11 -11.64
CA GLY A 34 -2.38 5.58 -12.09
C GLY A 34 -2.36 4.11 -12.53
N LEU A 35 -1.33 3.36 -12.11
CA LEU A 35 -1.23 1.91 -12.28
C LEU A 35 -1.16 1.16 -10.93
N ALA A 36 -1.19 1.88 -9.80
CA ALA A 36 -1.02 1.31 -8.47
C ALA A 36 -2.01 0.17 -8.20
N VAL A 37 -3.30 0.41 -8.41
CA VAL A 37 -4.36 -0.61 -8.23
C VAL A 37 -4.15 -1.83 -9.12
N ALA A 38 -3.79 -1.62 -10.39
CA ALA A 38 -3.57 -2.72 -11.33
C ALA A 38 -2.38 -3.59 -10.90
N CYS A 39 -1.26 -2.97 -10.52
CA CYS A 39 -0.09 -3.68 -10.02
C CYS A 39 -0.35 -4.38 -8.68
N ILE A 40 -1.08 -3.75 -7.75
CA ILE A 40 -1.47 -4.40 -6.47
C ILE A 40 -2.27 -5.68 -6.72
N LYS A 41 -3.17 -5.72 -7.71
CA LYS A 41 -3.93 -6.94 -8.01
C LYS A 41 -3.05 -8.08 -8.54
N LEU A 42 -1.89 -7.77 -9.12
CA LEU A 42 -0.96 -8.76 -9.70
C LEU A 42 0.06 -9.32 -8.70
N VAL A 43 0.19 -8.75 -7.50
CA VAL A 43 1.11 -9.28 -6.47
C VAL A 43 0.69 -10.65 -5.92
N VAL A 44 -0.51 -11.11 -6.26
CA VAL A 44 -1.05 -12.43 -5.93
C VAL A 44 -1.39 -13.25 -7.17
N ASP A 45 -0.87 -12.87 -8.34
CA ASP A 45 -1.04 -13.66 -9.57
C ASP A 45 -0.55 -15.11 -9.37
N SER A 46 -1.15 -16.06 -10.09
CA SER A 46 -0.73 -17.47 -10.05
C SER A 46 0.72 -17.66 -10.48
N ASP A 47 1.20 -16.84 -11.42
CA ASP A 47 2.57 -16.90 -11.91
C ASP A 47 3.54 -16.15 -10.98
N GLU A 48 4.63 -16.82 -10.61
CA GLU A 48 5.61 -16.27 -9.67
C GLU A 48 6.37 -15.06 -10.23
N GLU A 49 6.70 -15.07 -11.51
CA GLU A 49 7.44 -13.99 -12.14
C GLU A 49 6.55 -12.74 -12.27
N VAL A 50 5.25 -12.92 -12.53
CA VAL A 50 4.26 -11.82 -12.48
C VAL A 50 4.20 -11.20 -11.08
N ARG A 51 4.10 -12.01 -10.02
CA ARG A 51 4.07 -11.49 -8.64
C ARG A 51 5.34 -10.69 -8.31
N MET A 52 6.50 -11.25 -8.66
CA MET A 52 7.80 -10.65 -8.39
C MET A 52 7.95 -9.29 -9.10
N TRP A 53 7.65 -9.21 -10.39
CA TRP A 53 7.75 -7.94 -11.11
C TRP A 53 6.65 -6.94 -10.71
N ALA A 54 5.48 -7.40 -10.28
CA ALA A 54 4.44 -6.52 -9.73
C ALA A 54 4.92 -5.83 -8.45
N ALA A 55 5.51 -6.59 -7.53
CA ALA A 55 6.11 -6.05 -6.31
C ALA A 55 7.28 -5.10 -6.62
N GLU A 56 8.18 -5.46 -7.55
CA GLU A 56 9.31 -4.62 -7.96
C GLU A 56 8.84 -3.29 -8.59
N ALA A 57 7.82 -3.34 -9.46
CA ALA A 57 7.24 -2.15 -10.07
C ALA A 57 6.61 -1.23 -9.02
N LEU A 58 5.83 -1.78 -8.08
CA LEU A 58 5.28 -1.03 -6.94
C LEU A 58 6.39 -0.45 -6.06
N GLN A 59 7.48 -1.17 -5.84
CA GLN A 59 8.57 -0.70 -5.00
C GLN A 59 9.29 0.51 -5.60
N ARG A 60 9.53 0.51 -6.91
CA ARG A 60 10.51 1.41 -7.54
C ARG A 60 9.93 2.51 -8.39
N SER A 61 8.84 2.21 -9.08
CA SER A 61 8.43 3.00 -10.24
C SER A 61 7.01 3.49 -10.12
N VAL A 62 6.12 2.64 -9.59
CA VAL A 62 4.70 2.97 -9.52
C VAL A 62 4.43 3.83 -8.29
N LEU A 63 3.84 4.99 -8.55
CA LEU A 63 3.36 5.92 -7.55
C LEU A 63 1.83 5.92 -7.53
N PRO A 64 1.21 6.05 -6.34
CA PRO A 64 -0.23 6.23 -6.24
C PRO A 64 -0.64 7.64 -6.64
N ASP A 65 -1.90 7.79 -7.04
CA ASP A 65 -2.56 9.09 -7.23
C ASP A 65 -3.61 9.32 -6.13
N VAL A 66 -4.02 10.57 -5.90
CA VAL A 66 -5.10 10.92 -4.96
C VAL A 66 -6.40 10.25 -5.36
N ASP A 67 -6.63 10.11 -6.66
CA ASP A 67 -7.79 9.39 -7.22
C ASP A 67 -7.80 7.90 -6.83
N ASP A 68 -6.67 7.32 -6.41
CA ASP A 68 -6.59 5.92 -5.98
C ASP A 68 -7.02 5.74 -4.50
N VAL A 69 -7.17 6.79 -3.69
CA VAL A 69 -7.34 6.68 -2.22
C VAL A 69 -8.50 5.78 -1.82
N GLU A 70 -9.67 5.95 -2.42
CA GLU A 70 -10.86 5.15 -2.09
C GLU A 70 -10.63 3.67 -2.42
N THR A 71 -10.12 3.39 -3.61
CA THR A 71 -9.84 2.00 -4.03
C THR A 71 -8.72 1.37 -3.20
N LEU A 72 -7.69 2.13 -2.83
CA LEU A 72 -6.63 1.64 -1.95
C LEU A 72 -7.14 1.36 -0.53
N ALA A 73 -8.07 2.17 -0.02
CA ALA A 73 -8.71 1.92 1.28
C ALA A 73 -9.51 0.60 1.26
N GLU A 74 -10.23 0.30 0.18
CA GLU A 74 -10.89 -1.00 0.00
C GLU A 74 -9.88 -2.16 -0.05
N LEU A 75 -8.76 -1.99 -0.76
CA LEU A 75 -7.72 -3.02 -0.86
C LEU A 75 -6.96 -3.26 0.45
N VAL A 76 -6.86 -2.27 1.34
CA VAL A 76 -6.34 -2.47 2.70
C VAL A 76 -7.23 -3.44 3.49
N LEU A 77 -8.52 -3.48 3.20
CA LEU A 77 -9.50 -4.37 3.85
C LEU A 77 -9.71 -5.69 3.08
N TYR A 78 -8.86 -5.99 2.09
CA TYR A 78 -9.05 -7.15 1.24
C TYR A 78 -9.08 -8.44 2.08
N PRO A 79 -10.04 -9.37 1.86
CA PRO A 79 -10.23 -10.54 2.72
C PRO A 79 -9.03 -11.48 2.83
N ASN A 80 -8.08 -11.38 1.89
CA ASN A 80 -6.83 -12.11 1.95
C ASN A 80 -5.79 -11.28 2.72
N ASP A 81 -5.48 -11.71 3.94
CA ASP A 81 -4.35 -11.20 4.72
C ASP A 81 -3.03 -11.56 4.00
N GLY A 82 -2.35 -10.56 3.44
CA GLY A 82 -1.13 -10.80 2.67
C GLY A 82 -0.62 -9.57 1.92
N GLU A 83 -0.08 -9.82 0.73
CA GLU A 83 0.59 -8.81 -0.11
C GLU A 83 -0.37 -7.69 -0.57
N ILE A 84 -1.66 -7.96 -0.83
CA ILE A 84 -2.62 -6.93 -1.25
C ILE A 84 -2.78 -5.83 -0.18
N PRO A 85 -3.21 -6.14 1.07
CA PRO A 85 -3.26 -5.13 2.14
C PRO A 85 -1.92 -4.45 2.41
N TYR A 86 -0.80 -5.21 2.34
CA TYR A 86 0.55 -4.67 2.54
C TYR A 86 0.89 -3.58 1.52
N TRP A 87 0.69 -3.85 0.23
CA TRP A 87 0.98 -2.88 -0.83
C TRP A 87 -0.03 -1.73 -0.85
N ALA A 88 -1.31 -1.99 -0.59
CA ALA A 88 -2.33 -0.95 -0.49
C ALA A 88 -2.03 0.04 0.64
N ALA A 89 -1.67 -0.45 1.83
CA ALA A 89 -1.26 0.41 2.95
C ALA A 89 0.03 1.17 2.62
N THR A 90 0.98 0.53 1.94
CA THR A 90 2.21 1.20 1.48
C THR A 90 1.91 2.35 0.52
N MET A 91 0.99 2.16 -0.42
CA MET A 91 0.59 3.20 -1.37
C MET A 91 -0.14 4.35 -0.67
N LEU A 92 -1.08 4.08 0.23
CA LEU A 92 -1.73 5.14 1.02
C LEU A 92 -0.70 5.97 1.79
N GLY A 93 0.29 5.34 2.44
CA GLY A 93 1.34 6.08 3.15
C GLY A 93 2.20 6.97 2.23
N ARG A 94 2.39 6.61 0.95
CA ARG A 94 3.13 7.42 -0.02
C ARG A 94 2.39 8.68 -0.45
N LEU A 95 1.06 8.70 -0.33
CA LEU A 95 0.22 9.90 -0.54
C LEU A 95 0.23 10.85 0.67
N GLN A 96 0.83 10.45 1.79
CA GLN A 96 0.94 11.27 3.00
C GLN A 96 -0.43 11.82 3.43
N SER A 97 -0.57 13.12 3.69
CA SER A 97 -1.82 13.75 4.14
C SER A 97 -2.99 13.60 3.17
N GLU A 98 -2.73 13.36 1.87
CA GLU A 98 -3.80 13.18 0.88
C GLU A 98 -4.54 11.85 1.08
N ALA A 99 -3.94 10.88 1.78
CA ALA A 99 -4.58 9.60 2.12
C ALA A 99 -5.48 9.64 3.37
N VAL A 100 -5.94 10.82 3.81
CA VAL A 100 -6.82 10.94 4.99
C VAL A 100 -8.09 10.07 4.87
N GLY A 101 -8.62 9.88 3.66
CA GLY A 101 -9.76 9.00 3.40
C GLY A 101 -9.52 7.53 3.70
N GLY A 102 -8.25 7.08 3.76
CA GLY A 102 -7.88 5.69 4.05
C GLY A 102 -7.63 5.40 5.54
N VAL A 103 -7.74 6.38 6.44
CA VAL A 103 -7.34 6.23 7.84
C VAL A 103 -8.14 5.16 8.58
N GLU A 104 -9.45 5.06 8.34
CA GLU A 104 -10.28 4.02 8.97
C GLU A 104 -9.86 2.61 8.54
N ALA A 105 -9.63 2.41 7.24
CA ALA A 105 -9.16 1.13 6.71
C ALA A 105 -7.79 0.73 7.29
N LEU A 106 -6.86 1.69 7.41
CA LEU A 106 -5.55 1.47 8.01
C LEU A 106 -5.64 1.09 9.49
N GLN A 107 -6.53 1.71 10.27
CA GLN A 107 -6.79 1.32 11.65
C GLN A 107 -7.31 -0.12 11.76
N HIS A 108 -8.25 -0.48 10.89
CA HIS A 108 -8.78 -1.84 10.85
C HIS A 108 -7.67 -2.86 10.51
N CYS A 109 -6.87 -2.59 9.48
CA CYS A 109 -5.75 -3.45 9.10
C CYS A 109 -4.71 -3.60 10.24
N LEU A 110 -4.36 -2.50 10.92
CA LEU A 110 -3.43 -2.51 12.05
C LEU A 110 -3.89 -3.44 13.19
N LEU A 111 -5.19 -3.43 13.49
CA LEU A 111 -5.77 -4.14 14.62
C LEU A 111 -6.13 -5.60 14.29
N ASN A 112 -6.60 -5.86 13.07
CA ASN A 112 -7.30 -7.10 12.74
C ASN A 112 -6.57 -7.99 11.73
N SER A 113 -5.56 -7.48 11.00
CA SER A 113 -4.81 -8.32 10.06
C SER A 113 -3.99 -9.37 10.80
N ASN A 114 -3.99 -10.60 10.29
CA ASN A 114 -3.09 -11.67 10.74
C ASN A 114 -1.71 -11.60 10.06
N TYR A 115 -1.59 -10.82 8.98
CA TYR A 115 -0.34 -10.65 8.25
C TYR A 115 0.45 -9.48 8.84
N LEU A 116 1.46 -9.82 9.66
CA LEU A 116 2.26 -8.82 10.38
C LEU A 116 2.84 -7.71 9.48
N PRO A 117 3.38 -7.99 8.28
CA PRO A 117 3.88 -6.92 7.41
C PRO A 117 2.80 -5.91 7.01
N ALA A 118 1.55 -6.32 6.80
CA ALA A 118 0.45 -5.39 6.51
C ALA A 118 0.14 -4.50 7.71
N ARG A 119 0.17 -5.03 8.94
CA ARG A 119 0.03 -4.24 10.17
C ARG A 119 1.14 -3.19 10.31
N GLU A 120 2.38 -3.60 10.03
CA GLU A 120 3.53 -2.69 10.06
C GLU A 120 3.40 -1.57 9.02
N ARG A 121 2.97 -1.90 7.80
CA ARG A 121 2.71 -0.88 6.77
C ARG A 121 1.54 0.03 7.14
N ALA A 122 0.50 -0.50 7.79
CA ALA A 122 -0.61 0.32 8.27
C ALA A 122 -0.14 1.35 9.32
N ALA A 123 0.63 0.93 10.33
CA ALA A 123 1.21 1.84 11.30
C ALA A 123 2.13 2.89 10.65
N TRP A 124 3.00 2.47 9.72
CA TRP A 124 3.86 3.39 8.98
C TRP A 124 3.04 4.40 8.15
N ALA A 125 1.99 3.95 7.46
CA ALA A 125 1.15 4.82 6.64
C ALA A 125 0.40 5.86 7.49
N LEU A 126 -0.12 5.46 8.66
CA LEU A 126 -0.72 6.39 9.63
C LEU A 126 0.29 7.46 10.09
N ALA A 127 1.56 7.10 10.26
CA ALA A 127 2.62 8.06 10.55
C ALA A 127 2.86 9.05 9.40
N GLN A 128 2.83 8.58 8.14
CA GLN A 128 3.02 9.44 6.96
C GLN A 128 1.83 10.38 6.72
N ILE A 129 0.61 9.95 7.02
CA ILE A 129 -0.58 10.81 6.98
C ILE A 129 -0.47 11.92 8.03
N GLY A 130 0.19 11.64 9.17
CA GLY A 130 0.50 12.64 10.18
C GLY A 130 -0.73 13.16 10.90
N PRO A 131 -0.83 14.46 11.25
CA PRO A 131 -1.92 15.01 12.05
C PRO A 131 -3.34 14.71 11.55
N ALA A 132 -3.53 14.52 10.25
CA ALA A 132 -4.83 14.15 9.68
C ALA A 132 -5.34 12.78 10.15
N ALA A 133 -4.45 11.91 10.67
CA ALA A 133 -4.77 10.62 11.25
C ALA A 133 -4.99 10.67 12.79
N ALA A 134 -5.32 11.84 13.36
CA ALA A 134 -5.54 12.02 14.80
C ALA A 134 -6.49 10.98 15.45
N ASN A 135 -7.53 10.58 14.72
CA ASN A 135 -8.48 9.57 15.20
C ASN A 135 -7.88 8.15 15.33
N ALA A 136 -6.70 7.90 14.75
CA ALA A 136 -6.03 6.60 14.81
C ALA A 136 -5.21 6.37 16.09
N ILE A 137 -5.01 7.39 16.94
CA ILE A 137 -4.21 7.27 18.17
C ILE A 137 -4.71 6.13 19.06
N GLY A 138 -6.03 6.03 19.30
CA GLY A 138 -6.59 4.96 20.14
C GLY A 138 -6.34 3.56 19.57
N SER A 139 -6.40 3.42 18.24
CA SER A 139 -6.09 2.15 17.55
C SER A 139 -4.60 1.80 17.66
N LEU A 140 -3.72 2.79 17.54
CA LEU A 140 -2.27 2.65 17.71
C LEU A 140 -1.91 2.21 19.14
N GLU A 141 -2.46 2.87 20.15
CA GLU A 141 -2.28 2.50 21.56
C GLU A 141 -2.77 1.09 21.85
N LYS A 142 -3.91 0.69 21.28
CA LYS A 142 -4.46 -0.66 21.42
C LYS A 142 -3.57 -1.73 20.77
N ALA A 143 -2.86 -1.40 19.68
CA ALA A 143 -1.96 -2.33 19.00
C ALA A 143 -0.62 -2.55 19.74
N ALA A 144 -0.13 -1.56 20.50
CA ALA A 144 1.19 -1.60 21.12
C ALA A 144 1.46 -2.78 22.08
N PRO A 145 0.56 -3.18 22.99
CA PRO A 145 0.86 -4.21 24.01
C PRO A 145 1.24 -5.56 23.42
N THR A 146 0.54 -5.99 22.36
CA THR A 146 0.68 -7.31 21.72
C THR A 146 1.62 -7.29 20.50
N ALA A 147 2.14 -6.12 20.13
CA ALA A 147 2.97 -5.95 18.95
C ALA A 147 4.41 -6.50 19.14
N PRO A 148 5.02 -7.09 18.10
CA PRO A 148 6.45 -7.38 18.07
C PRO A 148 7.29 -6.09 18.05
N PRO A 149 8.62 -6.17 18.29
CA PRO A 149 9.47 -4.98 18.48
C PRO A 149 9.39 -3.95 17.36
N ARG A 150 9.37 -4.39 16.10
CA ARG A 150 9.29 -3.51 14.92
C ARG A 150 7.97 -2.76 14.86
N LEU A 151 6.84 -3.46 15.02
CA LEU A 151 5.53 -2.83 15.05
C LEU A 151 5.37 -1.87 16.25
N LYS A 152 5.94 -2.19 17.42
CA LYS A 152 5.96 -1.25 18.58
C LYS A 152 6.68 0.05 18.26
N GLN A 153 7.81 -0.02 17.54
CA GLN A 153 8.56 1.16 17.12
C GLN A 153 7.73 2.01 16.14
N LEU A 154 7.14 1.38 15.12
CA LEU A 154 6.29 2.07 14.13
C LEU A 154 5.06 2.71 14.79
N VAL A 155 4.43 2.04 15.75
CA VAL A 155 3.31 2.61 16.52
C VAL A 155 3.72 3.87 17.28
N ARG A 156 4.89 3.86 17.93
CA ARG A 156 5.42 5.03 18.64
C ARG A 156 5.70 6.19 17.69
N GLU A 157 6.34 5.89 16.56
CA GLU A 157 6.63 6.88 15.51
C GLU A 157 5.34 7.48 14.95
N ALA A 158 4.31 6.66 14.72
CA ALA A 158 3.00 7.12 14.26
C ALA A 158 2.34 8.06 15.28
N ILE A 159 2.28 7.67 16.56
CA ILE A 159 1.71 8.52 17.61
C ILE A 159 2.46 9.87 17.69
N GLN A 160 3.79 9.86 17.59
CA GLN A 160 4.59 11.09 17.59
C GLN A 160 4.32 11.95 16.35
N ALA A 161 4.29 11.35 15.15
CA ALA A 161 4.04 12.07 13.91
C ALA A 161 2.63 12.69 13.87
N ILE A 162 1.63 11.99 14.42
CA ILE A 162 0.26 12.47 14.54
C ILE A 162 0.15 13.58 15.59
N GLY A 163 0.84 13.45 16.73
CA GLY A 163 0.80 14.40 17.85
C GLY A 163 1.57 15.71 17.61
N ASN A 164 2.47 15.76 16.63
CA ASN A 164 3.24 16.96 16.25
C ASN A 164 2.43 17.97 15.42
N ALA A 165 1.13 18.13 15.71
CA ALA A 165 0.35 19.25 15.22
C ALA A 165 0.63 20.47 16.11
N ALA A 166 1.73 21.18 15.82
CA ALA A 166 2.03 22.47 16.42
C ALA A 166 1.12 23.57 15.85
#